data_AF-A0A9E2B780-F1
#
_entry.id   AF-A0A9E2B780-F1
#
_cell.length_a   1.000
_cell.length_b   1.000
_cell.length_c   1.000
_cell.angle_alpha   90.00
_cell.angle_beta   90.00
_cell.angle_gamma   90.00
#
_symmetry.space_group_name_H-M   'P 1'
#
loop_
_entity.id
_entity.type
_entity.pdbx_description
1 polymer ?
#
loop_
_entity_poly.entity_id
_entity_poly.type
_entity_poly.pdbx_seq_one_letter_code
_entity_poly.pdbx_strand_id
1 'polypeptide(L)'
;MRLAVILWGIPQAMRTCAAIFPKFKERLKERDCIAQFQTKDKPKGRWIQLKNGKISTGAGIHENPDFTIFFKNSKIAADFLTPPFDQLERIHAAKNFQITMDGPDSLIVWFMHLVASMETYTWTIGTDMGNGVTRYTNGTNGGPIFVYVKDGKILRTTPMDLGADDPEGYTIEARGKTFQPPRRTTLAAHGACQKSMVNSKSRILKPMKRVDFDPHGERNIQNRGKSEFVEIEWDEALDIVVGEIKRCKKAGPGAIAVANGSHHQWGNLGHYLSAFNRFWNLIGVTKLMHTPDSWEGWFWGAQHHWGNSMRLGAAEPYGTVEDCLNEADMMVFWSSDPDASYGFEGTQRRRWAKELGIK
;
A
#
# COMPACT_ATOMS: atom_id res chain seq x y z
N MET A 1 -2.46 20.22 -28.60
CA MET A 1 -1.18 19.79 -29.21
C MET A 1 -1.45 18.67 -30.23
N ARG A 2 -0.78 18.62 -31.39
CA ARG A 2 -0.98 17.54 -32.38
C ARG A 2 -0.43 16.21 -31.82
N LEU A 3 -1.21 15.13 -31.85
CA LEU A 3 -0.82 13.81 -31.31
C LEU A 3 0.57 13.34 -31.78
N ALA A 4 0.92 13.57 -33.05
CA ALA A 4 2.22 13.18 -33.59
C ALA A 4 3.40 13.83 -32.86
N VAL A 5 3.23 15.07 -32.37
CA VAL A 5 4.24 15.79 -31.58
C VAL A 5 4.38 15.17 -30.19
N ILE A 6 3.24 14.83 -29.55
CA ILE A 6 3.21 14.16 -28.24
C ILE A 6 3.95 12.84 -28.31
N LEU A 7 3.57 12.00 -29.27
CA LEU A 7 4.18 10.69 -29.48
C LEU A 7 5.68 10.83 -29.77
N TRP A 8 6.09 11.80 -30.59
CA TRP A 8 7.51 12.07 -30.84
C TRP A 8 8.24 12.55 -29.59
N GLY A 9 7.59 13.33 -28.72
CA GLY A 9 8.17 13.87 -27.50
C GLY A 9 8.53 12.81 -26.46
N ILE A 10 7.72 11.75 -26.31
CA ILE A 10 7.93 10.68 -25.33
C ILE A 10 9.36 10.08 -25.40
N PRO A 11 9.82 9.51 -26.54
CA PRO A 11 11.17 8.93 -26.62
C PRO A 11 12.28 9.97 -26.47
N GLN A 12 12.04 11.24 -26.80
CA GLN A 12 13.04 12.30 -26.54
C GLN A 12 13.14 12.60 -25.05
N ALA A 13 12.01 12.70 -24.35
CA ALA A 13 11.97 12.85 -22.90
C ALA A 13 12.67 11.67 -22.20
N MET A 14 12.45 10.45 -22.68
CA MET A 14 13.15 9.26 -22.17
C MET A 14 14.67 9.35 -22.39
N ARG A 15 15.13 9.78 -23.57
CA ARG A 15 16.57 9.98 -23.84
C ARG A 15 17.19 11.04 -22.93
N THR A 16 16.50 12.17 -22.76
CA THR A 16 16.94 13.24 -21.85
C THR A 16 16.98 12.74 -20.41
N CYS A 17 15.95 12.03 -19.94
CA CYS A 17 15.94 11.42 -18.60
C CYS A 17 17.09 10.42 -18.42
N ALA A 18 17.38 9.59 -19.43
CA ALA A 18 18.50 8.65 -19.38
C ALA A 18 19.88 9.33 -19.35
N ALA A 19 20.00 10.51 -19.96
CA ALA A 19 21.22 11.30 -19.93
C ALA A 19 21.44 11.97 -18.56
N ILE A 20 20.36 12.43 -17.91
CA ILE A 20 20.42 13.17 -16.64
C ILE A 20 20.42 12.24 -15.43
N PHE A 21 19.62 11.17 -15.45
CA PHE A 21 19.36 10.31 -14.29
C PHE A 21 19.92 8.90 -14.50
N PRO A 22 21.03 8.53 -13.85
CA PRO A 22 21.62 7.19 -13.95
C PRO A 22 20.63 6.07 -13.58
N LYS A 23 19.76 6.30 -12.59
CA LYS A 23 18.72 5.34 -12.20
C LYS A 23 17.77 5.03 -13.36
N PHE A 24 17.30 6.04 -14.11
CA PHE A 24 16.45 5.80 -15.28
C PHE A 24 17.21 5.03 -16.36
N LYS A 25 18.49 5.36 -16.59
CA LYS A 25 19.34 4.65 -17.55
C LYS A 25 19.52 3.16 -17.22
N GLU A 26 19.67 2.82 -15.95
CA GLU A 26 19.73 1.41 -15.52
C GLU A 26 18.38 0.71 -15.72
N ARG A 27 17.26 1.39 -15.42
CA ARG A 27 15.93 0.81 -15.67
C ARG A 27 15.69 0.44 -17.14
N LEU A 28 16.25 1.19 -18.09
CA LEU A 28 16.14 0.87 -19.52
C LEU A 28 16.80 -0.47 -19.90
N LYS A 29 17.70 -1.01 -19.07
CA LYS A 29 18.35 -2.31 -19.31
C LYS A 29 17.59 -3.49 -18.71
N GLU A 30 16.57 -3.24 -17.90
CA GLU A 30 15.82 -4.30 -17.21
C GLU A 30 15.04 -5.18 -18.19
N ARG A 31 14.52 -4.58 -19.27
CA ARG A 31 13.71 -5.28 -20.29
C ARG A 31 13.90 -4.68 -21.67
N ASP A 32 13.96 -5.55 -22.66
CA ASP A 32 13.86 -5.20 -24.08
C ASP A 32 12.40 -5.29 -24.53
N CYS A 33 11.95 -4.35 -25.36
CA CYS A 33 10.60 -4.36 -25.94
C CYS A 33 10.43 -3.39 -27.11
N ILE A 34 9.39 -3.61 -27.91
CA ILE A 34 8.85 -2.71 -28.92
C ILE A 34 7.44 -2.31 -28.49
N ALA A 35 7.33 -1.14 -27.87
CA ALA A 35 6.08 -0.54 -27.42
C ALA A 35 5.44 0.27 -28.55
N GLN A 36 4.16 0.04 -28.85
CA GLN A 36 3.43 0.81 -29.86
C GLN A 36 2.29 1.62 -29.24
N PHE A 37 2.17 2.88 -29.65
CA PHE A 37 1.02 3.74 -29.35
C PHE A 37 0.24 3.98 -30.64
N GLN A 38 -1.06 3.68 -30.65
CA GLN A 38 -1.87 3.76 -31.87
C GLN A 38 -3.30 4.23 -31.60
N THR A 39 -3.88 5.03 -32.50
CA THR A 39 -5.31 5.34 -32.51
C THR A 39 -6.13 4.30 -33.28
N LYS A 40 -7.33 3.94 -32.80
CA LYS A 40 -8.22 2.95 -33.44
C LYS A 40 -9.00 3.51 -34.62
N ASP A 41 -9.49 4.74 -34.54
CA ASP A 41 -10.37 5.36 -35.53
C ASP A 41 -9.66 5.61 -36.88
N LYS A 42 -8.50 6.25 -36.82
CA LYS A 42 -7.62 6.52 -37.95
C LYS A 42 -6.22 6.06 -37.55
N PRO A 43 -5.76 4.87 -37.96
CA PRO A 43 -4.50 4.29 -37.51
C PRO A 43 -3.32 5.25 -37.71
N LYS A 44 -2.94 5.90 -36.62
CA LYS A 44 -1.77 6.78 -36.51
C LYS A 44 -1.07 6.40 -35.23
N GLY A 45 0.24 6.33 -35.30
CA GLY A 45 1.01 5.84 -34.18
C GLY A 45 2.48 6.14 -34.26
N ARG A 46 3.17 5.66 -33.25
CA ARG A 46 4.62 5.63 -33.14
C ARG A 46 4.98 4.42 -32.30
N TRP A 47 6.07 3.78 -32.67
CA TRP A 47 6.68 2.73 -31.87
C TRP A 47 7.95 3.25 -31.18
N ILE A 48 8.25 2.68 -30.02
CA ILE A 48 9.44 2.93 -29.23
C ILE A 48 10.05 1.56 -28.93
N GLN A 49 11.29 1.35 -29.34
CA GLN A 49 12.02 0.13 -29.07
C GLN A 49 13.10 0.40 -28.01
N LEU A 50 13.11 -0.45 -27.00
CA LEU A 50 14.14 -0.56 -25.99
C LEU A 50 14.94 -1.83 -26.29
N LYS A 51 16.26 -1.66 -26.45
CA LYS A 51 17.17 -2.77 -26.68
C LYS A 51 18.50 -2.53 -25.99
N ASN A 52 18.85 -3.35 -25.00
CA ASN A 52 20.08 -3.22 -24.20
C ASN A 52 20.27 -1.79 -23.65
N GLY A 53 19.19 -1.18 -23.13
CA GLY A 53 19.21 0.20 -22.62
C GLY A 53 19.21 1.31 -23.68
N LYS A 54 19.17 0.99 -24.98
CA LYS A 54 19.11 1.98 -26.08
C LYS A 54 17.67 2.21 -26.54
N ILE A 55 17.37 3.45 -26.91
CA ILE A 55 16.03 3.88 -27.35
C ILE A 55 16.04 4.19 -28.85
N SER A 56 15.34 3.38 -29.64
CA SER A 56 14.98 3.64 -31.05
C SER A 56 13.49 3.95 -31.18
N THR A 57 13.08 4.67 -32.22
CA THR A 57 11.66 5.02 -32.44
C THR A 57 11.40 5.33 -33.91
N GLY A 58 10.20 5.01 -34.40
CA GLY A 58 9.76 5.33 -35.76
C GLY A 58 8.30 5.78 -35.78
N ALA A 59 7.97 6.68 -36.71
CA ALA A 59 6.59 7.07 -36.95
C ALA A 59 5.84 5.93 -37.65
N GLY A 60 4.52 5.86 -37.45
CA GLY A 60 3.67 4.83 -38.04
C GLY A 60 3.51 3.61 -37.13
N ILE A 61 3.12 2.50 -37.75
CA ILE A 61 2.78 1.24 -37.08
C ILE A 61 3.90 0.24 -37.38
N HIS A 62 4.45 -0.36 -36.32
CA HIS A 62 5.42 -1.43 -36.41
C HIS A 62 4.70 -2.73 -36.79
N GLU A 63 5.31 -3.55 -37.66
CA GLU A 63 4.69 -4.81 -38.10
C GLU A 63 4.51 -5.80 -36.95
N ASN A 64 5.53 -5.89 -36.08
CA ASN A 64 5.56 -6.84 -34.96
C ASN A 64 5.91 -6.12 -33.65
N PRO A 65 4.99 -5.36 -33.03
CA PRO A 65 5.22 -4.79 -31.71
C PRO A 65 5.08 -5.88 -30.64
N ASP A 66 5.85 -5.78 -29.55
CA ASP A 66 5.68 -6.70 -28.40
C ASP A 66 4.38 -6.41 -27.65
N PHE A 67 3.94 -5.15 -27.66
CA PHE A 67 2.63 -4.75 -27.18
C PHE A 67 2.16 -3.44 -27.83
N THR A 68 0.84 -3.25 -27.87
CA THR A 68 0.20 -2.02 -28.38
C THR A 68 -0.74 -1.42 -27.35
N ILE A 69 -0.62 -0.11 -27.14
CA ILE A 69 -1.57 0.73 -26.41
C ILE A 69 -2.44 1.45 -27.44
N PHE A 70 -3.71 1.07 -27.47
CA PHE A 70 -4.71 1.64 -28.35
C PHE A 70 -5.50 2.74 -27.67
N PHE A 71 -5.66 3.86 -28.37
CA PHE A 71 -6.53 4.96 -27.98
C PHE A 71 -7.72 5.02 -28.93
N LYS A 72 -8.92 5.29 -28.40
CA LYS A 72 -10.13 5.41 -29.22
C LYS A 72 -9.98 6.48 -30.32
N ASN A 73 -9.36 7.62 -30.01
CA ASN A 73 -9.07 8.69 -30.97
C ASN A 73 -7.89 9.57 -30.51
N SER A 74 -7.50 10.53 -31.36
CA SER A 74 -6.37 11.41 -31.09
C SER A 74 -6.56 12.37 -29.90
N LYS A 75 -7.80 12.75 -29.57
CA LYS A 75 -8.09 13.61 -28.42
C LYS A 75 -7.81 12.86 -27.12
N ILE A 76 -8.37 11.66 -26.98
CA ILE A 76 -8.15 10.80 -25.81
C ILE A 76 -6.67 10.47 -25.63
N ALA A 77 -5.96 10.19 -26.73
CA ALA A 77 -4.52 9.97 -26.68
C ALA A 77 -3.76 11.20 -26.17
N ALA A 78 -4.12 12.40 -26.64
CA ALA A 78 -3.48 13.64 -26.19
C ALA A 78 -3.76 13.93 -24.71
N ASP A 79 -5.01 13.80 -24.28
CA ASP A 79 -5.41 14.05 -22.89
C ASP A 79 -4.74 13.05 -21.94
N PHE A 80 -4.59 11.78 -22.36
CA PHE A 80 -3.96 10.74 -21.53
C PHE A 80 -2.42 10.85 -21.43
N LEU A 81 -1.75 11.28 -22.51
CA LEU A 81 -0.29 11.26 -22.65
C LEU A 81 0.39 12.60 -22.33
N THR A 82 -0.35 13.68 -22.11
CA THR A 82 0.22 15.02 -21.85
C THR A 82 0.34 15.29 -20.35
N PRO A 83 1.55 15.57 -19.83
CA PRO A 83 1.75 16.09 -18.47
C PRO A 83 1.21 17.53 -18.27
N PRO A 84 0.82 17.93 -17.03
CA PRO A 84 0.68 17.07 -15.86
C PRO A 84 -0.53 16.15 -16.03
N PHE A 85 -0.39 14.89 -15.61
CA PHE A 85 -1.43 13.90 -15.84
C PHE A 85 -2.65 14.10 -14.94
N ASP A 86 -3.84 14.14 -15.54
CA ASP A 86 -5.09 14.06 -14.81
C ASP A 86 -5.46 12.60 -14.52
N GLN A 87 -5.40 12.21 -13.24
CA GLN A 87 -5.69 10.84 -12.84
C GLN A 87 -7.17 10.46 -13.01
N LEU A 88 -8.09 11.42 -12.88
CA LEU A 88 -9.52 11.17 -13.09
C LEU A 88 -9.78 10.84 -14.56
N GLU A 89 -9.21 11.60 -15.48
CA GLU A 89 -9.30 11.33 -16.92
C GLU A 89 -8.70 9.98 -17.30
N ARG A 90 -7.55 9.62 -16.73
CA ARG A 90 -6.92 8.31 -16.97
C ARG A 90 -7.79 7.15 -16.49
N ILE A 91 -8.37 7.27 -15.30
CA ILE A 91 -9.28 6.27 -14.74
C ILE A 91 -10.54 6.18 -15.61
N HIS A 92 -11.10 7.32 -16.00
CA HIS A 92 -12.27 7.39 -16.86
C HIS A 92 -12.01 6.73 -18.24
N ALA A 93 -10.87 7.01 -18.86
CA ALA A 93 -10.50 6.43 -20.14
C ALA A 93 -10.29 4.91 -20.07
N ALA A 94 -9.67 4.41 -19.00
CA ALA A 94 -9.48 2.98 -18.77
C ALA A 94 -10.82 2.27 -18.51
N LYS A 95 -11.67 2.81 -17.63
CA LYS A 95 -12.97 2.21 -17.27
C LYS A 95 -13.97 2.18 -18.42
N ASN A 96 -13.93 3.18 -19.30
CA ASN A 96 -14.82 3.28 -20.45
C ASN A 96 -14.24 2.66 -21.73
N PHE A 97 -13.20 1.83 -21.61
CA PHE A 97 -12.55 1.15 -22.74
C PHE A 97 -12.11 2.11 -23.87
N GLN A 98 -11.85 3.36 -23.52
CA GLN A 98 -11.32 4.36 -24.43
C GLN A 98 -9.83 4.14 -24.69
N ILE A 99 -9.19 3.39 -23.80
CA ILE A 99 -7.83 2.89 -23.93
C ILE A 99 -7.89 1.37 -23.73
N THR A 100 -7.29 0.64 -24.66
CA THR A 100 -7.14 -0.81 -24.54
C THR A 100 -5.71 -1.18 -24.83
N MET A 101 -5.25 -2.29 -24.28
CA MET A 101 -3.87 -2.74 -24.42
C MET A 101 -3.88 -4.18 -24.94
N ASP A 102 -2.90 -4.50 -25.77
CA ASP A 102 -2.70 -5.85 -26.31
C ASP A 102 -1.22 -6.21 -26.18
N GLY A 103 -0.93 -7.43 -25.73
CA GLY A 103 0.41 -7.91 -25.38
C GLY A 103 0.56 -8.32 -23.91
N PRO A 104 1.78 -8.68 -23.47
CA PRO A 104 2.00 -9.18 -22.11
C PRO A 104 1.80 -8.10 -21.03
N ASP A 105 0.83 -8.30 -20.12
CA ASP A 105 0.51 -7.35 -19.04
C ASP A 105 1.74 -6.90 -18.24
N SER A 106 2.64 -7.82 -17.89
CA SER A 106 3.85 -7.48 -17.11
C SER A 106 4.77 -6.49 -17.84
N LEU A 107 4.84 -6.58 -19.17
CA LEU A 107 5.67 -5.72 -20.00
C LEU A 107 5.00 -4.36 -20.19
N ILE A 108 3.69 -4.33 -20.42
CA ILE A 108 2.89 -3.12 -20.54
C ILE A 108 2.96 -2.30 -19.24
N VAL A 109 2.70 -2.93 -18.09
CA VAL A 109 2.73 -2.26 -16.77
C VAL A 109 4.13 -1.72 -16.47
N TRP A 110 5.17 -2.51 -16.70
CA TRP A 110 6.56 -2.07 -16.51
C TRP A 110 6.89 -0.84 -17.38
N PHE A 111 6.55 -0.89 -18.67
CA PHE A 111 6.85 0.21 -19.59
C PHE A 111 6.06 1.48 -19.25
N MET A 112 4.78 1.34 -18.90
CA MET A 112 3.94 2.47 -18.47
C MET A 112 4.49 3.10 -17.18
N HIS A 113 4.95 2.30 -16.22
CA HIS A 113 5.61 2.80 -15.01
C HIS A 113 6.97 3.44 -15.31
N LEU A 114 7.73 2.93 -16.28
CA LEU A 114 8.97 3.54 -16.74
C LEU A 114 8.70 4.93 -17.30
N VAL A 115 7.74 5.07 -18.22
CA VAL A 115 7.37 6.37 -18.82
C VAL A 115 6.84 7.33 -17.75
N ALA A 116 5.92 6.90 -16.90
CA ALA A 116 5.37 7.73 -15.83
C ALA A 116 6.44 8.18 -14.82
N SER A 117 7.45 7.35 -14.55
CA SER A 117 8.51 7.69 -13.59
C SER A 117 9.35 8.91 -14.01
N MET A 118 9.35 9.29 -15.29
CA MET A 118 10.08 10.48 -15.76
C MET A 118 9.69 11.76 -15.02
N GLU A 119 8.45 11.85 -14.51
CA GLU A 119 7.96 13.01 -13.75
C GLU A 119 8.48 13.08 -12.31
N THR A 120 9.06 11.99 -11.79
CA THR A 120 9.36 11.85 -10.36
C THR A 120 10.85 11.66 -10.05
N TYR A 121 11.74 11.60 -11.05
CA TYR A 121 13.19 11.47 -10.79
C TYR A 121 13.82 12.70 -10.13
N THR A 122 13.19 13.87 -10.24
CA THR A 122 13.61 15.08 -9.53
C THR A 122 13.08 15.10 -8.09
N TRP A 123 12.17 14.20 -7.72
CA TRP A 123 11.58 14.19 -6.39
C TRP A 123 12.57 13.60 -5.39
N THR A 124 12.75 14.30 -4.29
CA THR A 124 13.45 13.80 -3.11
C THR A 124 12.43 13.24 -2.13
N ILE A 125 12.70 12.06 -1.58
CA ILE A 125 11.86 11.46 -0.54
C ILE A 125 12.57 11.65 0.80
N GLY A 126 11.85 12.21 1.77
CA GLY A 126 12.35 12.49 3.12
C GLY A 126 12.96 13.89 3.26
N THR A 127 13.26 14.24 4.52
CA THR A 127 13.91 15.50 4.91
C THR A 127 15.38 15.24 5.20
N ASP A 128 16.29 15.99 4.60
CA ASP A 128 17.71 15.95 4.98
C ASP A 128 17.90 16.53 6.37
N MET A 129 18.53 15.76 7.27
CA MET A 129 18.84 16.17 8.64
C MET A 129 20.33 16.50 8.81
N GLY A 130 21.09 16.52 7.72
CA GLY A 130 22.54 16.70 7.72
C GLY A 130 23.31 15.43 8.08
N ASN A 131 24.63 15.45 7.88
CA ASN A 131 25.55 14.36 8.23
C ASN A 131 25.19 12.98 7.63
N GLY A 132 24.57 12.98 6.45
CA GLY A 132 24.12 11.79 5.72
C GLY A 132 22.87 11.12 6.31
N VAL A 133 22.14 11.81 7.19
CA VAL A 133 20.91 11.29 7.79
C VAL A 133 19.69 11.86 7.06
N THR A 134 18.81 10.98 6.57
CA THR A 134 17.52 11.38 6.02
C THR A 134 16.40 10.93 6.95
N ARG A 135 15.47 11.83 7.25
CA ARG A 135 14.25 11.56 8.02
C ARG A 135 13.09 11.30 7.07
N TYR A 136 12.51 10.12 7.19
CA TYR A 136 11.31 9.69 6.48
C TYR A 136 10.10 9.67 7.42
N THR A 137 8.91 9.50 6.85
CA THR A 137 7.68 9.22 7.59
C THR A 137 7.24 7.78 7.34
N ASN A 138 6.67 7.13 8.36
CA ASN A 138 6.03 5.83 8.23
C ASN A 138 4.92 5.68 9.27
N GLY A 139 4.05 4.69 9.11
CA GLY A 139 2.98 4.38 10.06
C GLY A 139 3.15 3.00 10.70
N THR A 140 2.58 2.85 11.88
CA THR A 140 2.54 1.59 12.65
C THR A 140 1.15 1.45 13.26
N ASN A 141 0.78 0.25 13.70
CA ASN A 141 -0.48 0.06 14.44
C ASN A 141 -0.48 0.80 15.79
N GLY A 142 0.69 1.26 16.26
CA GLY A 142 0.82 2.05 17.48
C GLY A 142 0.84 3.56 17.26
N GLY A 143 0.76 4.04 16.01
CA GLY A 143 0.85 5.45 15.66
C GLY A 143 1.91 5.78 14.59
N PRO A 144 1.89 7.01 14.04
CA PRO A 144 2.82 7.46 13.01
C PRO A 144 4.19 7.82 13.61
N ILE A 145 5.25 7.58 12.83
CA ILE A 145 6.63 7.74 13.26
C ILE A 145 7.48 8.49 12.23
N PHE A 146 8.45 9.27 12.73
CA PHE A 146 9.62 9.63 11.93
C PHE A 146 10.64 8.49 11.95
N VAL A 147 11.23 8.20 10.80
CA VAL A 147 12.25 7.15 10.61
C VAL A 147 13.54 7.80 10.12
N TYR A 148 14.59 7.75 10.95
CA TYR A 148 15.89 8.33 10.61
C TYR A 148 16.78 7.25 10.04
N VAL A 149 17.29 7.46 8.83
CA VAL A 149 18.08 6.47 8.08
C VAL A 149 19.41 7.09 7.68
N LYS A 150 20.47 6.29 7.78
CA LYS A 150 21.82 6.63 7.32
C LYS A 150 22.43 5.40 6.67
N ASP A 151 23.03 5.56 5.50
CA ASP A 151 23.70 4.49 4.75
C ASP A 151 22.81 3.25 4.55
N GLY A 152 21.52 3.47 4.26
CA GLY A 152 20.52 2.42 4.07
C GLY A 152 20.06 1.70 5.35
N LYS A 153 20.50 2.14 6.54
CA LYS A 153 20.14 1.53 7.83
C LYS A 153 19.27 2.45 8.68
N ILE A 154 18.24 1.88 9.31
CA ILE A 154 17.41 2.60 10.28
C ILE A 154 18.25 2.89 11.53
N LEU A 155 18.50 4.17 11.80
CA LEU A 155 19.18 4.62 13.01
C LEU A 155 18.23 4.60 14.21
N ARG A 156 17.07 5.24 14.08
CA ARG A 156 16.05 5.35 15.12
C ARG A 156 14.68 5.69 14.55
N THR A 157 13.66 5.48 15.37
CA THR A 157 12.29 5.90 15.14
C THR A 157 11.82 6.76 16.29
N THR A 158 10.99 7.77 16.02
CA THR A 158 10.42 8.65 17.05
C THR A 158 8.95 8.93 16.74
N PRO A 159 8.14 9.33 17.74
CA PRO A 159 6.90 10.07 17.46
C PRO A 159 7.20 11.32 16.60
N MET A 160 6.17 11.91 16.04
CA MET A 160 6.28 13.05 15.14
C MET A 160 5.92 14.33 15.89
N ASP A 161 6.87 15.24 16.04
CA ASP A 161 6.58 16.60 16.47
C ASP A 161 6.06 17.41 15.27
N LEU A 162 4.96 18.14 15.48
CA LEU A 162 4.34 18.97 14.43
C LEU A 162 5.11 20.29 14.32
N GLY A 163 5.38 20.71 13.09
CA GLY A 163 6.07 21.96 12.78
C GLY A 163 5.17 23.19 12.97
N ALA A 164 5.77 24.37 12.78
CA ALA A 164 5.05 25.64 12.81
C ALA A 164 4.08 25.79 11.62
N ASP A 165 4.39 25.15 10.49
CA ASP A 165 3.58 25.22 9.26
C ASP A 165 2.43 24.18 9.26
N ASP A 166 2.41 23.26 10.23
CA ASP A 166 1.29 22.34 10.42
C ASP A 166 0.11 23.09 11.07
N PRO A 167 -1.15 22.83 10.66
CA PRO A 167 -2.33 23.51 11.22
C PRO A 167 -2.41 23.46 12.75
N GLU A 168 -3.07 24.45 13.35
CA GLU A 168 -3.33 24.45 14.79
C GLU A 168 -4.27 23.31 15.22
N GLY A 169 -4.03 22.82 16.44
CA GLY A 169 -4.88 21.81 17.05
C GLY A 169 -6.25 22.37 17.43
N TYR A 170 -7.20 21.48 17.73
CA TYR A 170 -8.48 21.88 18.28
C TYR A 170 -8.33 22.41 19.72
N THR A 171 -9.29 23.21 20.17
CA THR A 171 -9.37 23.72 21.55
C THR A 171 -10.72 23.34 22.13
N ILE A 172 -10.74 22.91 23.39
CA ILE A 172 -11.96 22.66 24.17
C ILE A 172 -11.99 23.61 25.35
N GLU A 173 -13.11 24.31 25.53
CA GLU A 173 -13.40 25.09 26.73
C GLU A 173 -14.41 24.35 27.60
N ALA A 174 -14.05 24.07 28.84
CA ALA A 174 -14.94 23.40 29.78
C ALA A 174 -14.72 23.89 31.21
N ARG A 175 -15.81 24.25 31.88
CA ARG A 175 -15.81 24.69 33.29
C ARG A 175 -14.77 25.79 33.59
N GLY A 176 -14.65 26.76 32.67
CA GLY A 176 -13.71 27.89 32.79
C GLY A 176 -12.24 27.53 32.56
N LYS A 177 -11.94 26.34 32.03
CA LYS A 177 -10.59 25.93 31.61
C LYS A 177 -10.52 25.69 30.12
N THR A 178 -9.32 25.84 29.58
CA THR A 178 -9.00 25.61 28.17
C THR A 178 -8.08 24.41 28.03
N PHE A 179 -8.44 23.45 27.18
CA PHE A 179 -7.70 22.22 26.93
C PHE A 179 -7.28 22.15 25.47
N GLN A 180 -5.99 21.86 25.24
CA GLN A 180 -5.40 21.70 23.92
C GLN A 180 -4.51 20.45 23.88
N PRO A 181 -4.56 19.65 22.80
CA PRO A 181 -3.65 18.54 22.61
C PRO A 181 -2.22 19.06 22.39
N PRO A 182 -1.17 18.27 22.69
CA PRO A 182 0.21 18.66 22.44
C PRO A 182 0.45 18.70 20.93
N ARG A 183 1.35 19.58 20.45
CA ARG A 183 1.77 19.65 19.03
C ARG A 183 2.73 18.51 18.63
N ARG A 184 2.33 17.28 18.92
CA ARG A 184 3.07 16.06 18.60
C ARG A 184 2.15 14.85 18.58
N THR A 185 2.52 13.85 17.80
CA THR A 185 1.90 12.53 17.86
C THR A 185 2.43 11.74 19.05
N THR A 186 1.70 10.69 19.39
CA THR A 186 2.07 9.72 20.42
C THR A 186 2.23 8.34 19.81
N LEU A 187 2.87 7.43 20.54
CA LEU A 187 3.23 6.11 20.02
C LEU A 187 3.07 5.05 21.12
N ALA A 188 2.37 3.96 20.81
CA ALA A 188 2.30 2.80 21.67
C ALA A 188 3.67 2.09 21.78
N ALA A 189 3.90 1.39 22.89
CA ALA A 189 5.19 0.73 23.16
C ALA A 189 5.64 -0.22 22.03
N HIS A 190 4.72 -0.99 21.46
CA HIS A 190 5.04 -1.90 20.35
C HIS A 190 5.39 -1.15 19.05
N GLY A 191 4.84 0.05 18.84
CA GLY A 191 5.20 0.95 17.74
C GLY A 191 6.60 1.52 17.90
N ALA A 192 7.01 1.83 19.15
CA ALA A 192 8.38 2.28 19.44
C ALA A 192 9.44 1.21 19.14
N CYS A 193 9.07 -0.08 19.23
CA CYS A 193 9.97 -1.21 19.00
C CYS A 193 10.05 -1.67 17.52
N GLN A 194 9.47 -0.94 16.55
CA GLN A 194 9.44 -1.42 15.15
C GLN A 194 10.82 -1.71 14.55
N LYS A 195 11.86 -0.94 14.92
CA LYS A 195 13.22 -1.20 14.44
C LYS A 195 13.72 -2.60 14.81
N SER A 196 13.41 -3.10 16.01
CA SER A 196 13.85 -4.44 16.44
C SER A 196 13.06 -5.54 15.73
N MET A 197 11.81 -5.29 15.36
CA MET A 197 11.02 -6.22 14.54
C MET A 197 11.54 -6.31 13.11
N VAL A 198 11.90 -5.17 12.49
CA VAL A 198 12.48 -5.14 11.14
C VAL A 198 13.80 -5.91 11.08
N ASN A 199 14.68 -5.70 12.07
CA ASN A 199 16.01 -6.32 12.13
C ASN A 199 16.08 -7.55 13.03
N SER A 200 14.94 -8.20 13.29
CA SER A 200 14.91 -9.38 14.15
C SER A 200 15.73 -10.52 13.56
N LYS A 201 16.46 -11.25 14.41
CA LYS A 201 17.15 -12.49 14.01
C LYS A 201 16.18 -13.58 13.54
N SER A 202 14.92 -13.49 13.94
CA SER A 202 13.86 -14.42 13.53
C SER A 202 13.14 -13.99 12.25
N ARG A 203 13.62 -12.95 11.56
CA ARG A 203 13.02 -12.50 10.31
C ARG A 203 13.27 -13.54 9.21
N ILE A 204 12.20 -13.96 8.54
CA ILE A 204 12.31 -14.79 7.33
C ILE A 204 12.90 -13.92 6.20
N LEU A 205 14.12 -14.25 5.76
CA LEU A 205 14.88 -13.49 4.76
C LEU A 205 14.68 -14.02 3.33
N LYS A 206 14.42 -15.32 3.19
CA LYS A 206 14.23 -16.00 1.91
C LYS A 206 13.06 -16.98 1.97
N PRO A 207 12.53 -17.39 0.81
CA PRO A 207 11.59 -18.51 0.74
C PRO A 207 12.21 -19.78 1.35
N MET A 208 11.38 -20.54 2.06
CA MET A 208 11.77 -21.76 2.75
C MET A 208 10.86 -22.91 2.33
N LYS A 209 11.42 -24.09 2.13
CA LYS A 209 10.68 -25.33 1.82
C LYS A 209 11.05 -26.41 2.82
N ARG A 210 10.05 -27.14 3.32
CA ARG A 210 10.29 -28.28 4.22
C ARG A 210 11.09 -29.36 3.48
N VAL A 211 12.14 -29.88 4.09
CA VAL A 211 13.11 -30.79 3.44
C VAL A 211 12.47 -32.04 2.83
N ASP A 212 11.42 -32.55 3.48
CA ASP A 212 10.73 -33.79 3.11
C ASP A 212 9.43 -33.56 2.34
N PHE A 213 9.18 -32.34 1.86
CA PHE A 213 8.00 -32.04 1.05
C PHE A 213 8.32 -32.18 -0.44
N ASP A 214 7.78 -33.21 -1.08
CA ASP A 214 7.77 -33.34 -2.54
C ASP A 214 6.35 -33.09 -3.09
N PRO A 215 6.10 -32.02 -3.89
CA PRO A 215 4.79 -31.77 -4.48
C PRO A 215 4.36 -32.84 -5.50
N HIS A 216 5.32 -33.59 -6.07
CA HIS A 216 5.10 -34.62 -7.09
C HIS A 216 5.26 -36.06 -6.57
N GLY A 217 5.57 -36.22 -5.28
CA GLY A 217 5.79 -37.50 -4.64
C GLY A 217 5.27 -37.50 -3.20
N GLU A 218 6.12 -37.95 -2.28
CA GLU A 218 5.77 -38.04 -0.86
C GLU A 218 5.70 -36.66 -0.20
N ARG A 219 4.50 -36.28 0.20
CA ARG A 219 4.24 -34.96 0.81
C ARG A 219 4.53 -34.91 2.32
N ASN A 220 4.63 -36.06 2.97
CA ASN A 220 4.99 -36.24 4.39
C ASN A 220 4.24 -35.29 5.34
N ILE A 221 2.90 -35.28 5.29
CA ILE A 221 2.08 -34.35 6.08
C ILE A 221 2.22 -34.55 7.60
N GLN A 222 2.54 -35.77 8.04
CA GLN A 222 2.77 -36.16 9.43
C GLN A 222 4.02 -35.53 10.07
N ASN A 223 4.88 -34.96 9.23
CA ASN A 223 6.14 -34.32 9.65
C ASN A 223 6.05 -32.79 9.74
N ARG A 224 4.88 -32.20 9.48
CA ARG A 224 4.65 -30.75 9.70
C ARG A 224 4.83 -30.41 11.18
N GLY A 225 5.67 -29.41 11.46
CA GLY A 225 6.07 -29.04 12.82
C GLY A 225 7.21 -29.87 13.41
N LYS A 226 7.84 -30.76 12.61
CA LYS A 226 8.98 -31.60 13.03
C LYS A 226 10.18 -31.47 12.10
N SER A 227 9.97 -31.62 10.79
CA SER A 227 11.06 -31.57 9.81
C SER A 227 11.56 -30.15 9.58
N GLU A 228 12.87 -30.07 9.31
CA GLU A 228 13.58 -28.83 9.01
C GLU A 228 13.17 -28.21 7.66
N PHE A 229 13.65 -26.98 7.44
CA PHE A 229 13.48 -26.25 6.19
C PHE A 229 14.81 -25.99 5.50
N VAL A 230 14.77 -25.94 4.17
CA VAL A 230 15.85 -25.45 3.31
C VAL A 230 15.45 -24.15 2.65
N GLU A 231 16.42 -23.25 2.45
CA GLU A 231 16.24 -22.07 1.61
C GLU A 231 16.06 -22.48 0.16
N ILE A 232 15.12 -21.84 -0.53
CA ILE A 232 14.92 -21.97 -1.97
C ILE A 232 14.79 -20.59 -2.62
N GLU A 233 14.94 -20.53 -3.94
CA GLU A 233 14.78 -19.29 -4.70
C GLU A 233 13.29 -18.94 -4.89
N TRP A 234 13.01 -17.67 -5.17
CA TRP A 234 11.65 -17.19 -5.37
C TRP A 234 10.94 -17.88 -6.53
N ASP A 235 11.64 -18.15 -7.64
CA ASP A 235 11.05 -18.80 -8.81
C ASP A 235 10.60 -20.23 -8.47
N GLU A 236 11.43 -21.01 -7.76
CA GLU A 236 11.05 -22.35 -7.29
C GLU A 236 9.85 -22.29 -6.33
N ALA A 237 9.87 -21.37 -5.36
CA ALA A 237 8.78 -21.22 -4.41
C ALA A 237 7.46 -20.86 -5.11
N LEU A 238 7.50 -19.95 -6.07
CA LEU A 238 6.34 -19.53 -6.86
C LEU A 238 5.86 -20.65 -7.77
N ASP A 239 6.74 -21.40 -8.43
CA ASP A 239 6.37 -22.52 -9.29
C ASP A 239 5.65 -23.62 -8.50
N ILE A 240 6.14 -23.95 -7.30
CA ILE A 240 5.49 -24.91 -6.40
C ILE A 240 4.09 -24.42 -6.02
N VAL A 241 3.96 -23.17 -5.55
CA VAL A 241 2.68 -22.61 -5.11
C VAL A 241 1.68 -22.47 -6.28
N VAL A 242 2.13 -21.98 -7.43
CA VAL A 242 1.30 -21.82 -8.64
C VAL A 242 0.88 -23.18 -9.19
N GLY A 243 1.77 -24.17 -9.21
CA GLY A 243 1.47 -25.53 -9.60
C GLY A 243 0.35 -26.13 -8.75
N GLU A 244 0.46 -25.98 -7.43
CA GLU A 244 -0.57 -26.46 -6.49
C GLU A 244 -1.89 -25.68 -6.61
N ILE A 245 -1.86 -24.35 -6.80
CA ILE A 245 -3.07 -23.55 -7.06
C ILE A 245 -3.76 -24.06 -8.32
N LYS A 246 -3.03 -24.25 -9.43
CA LYS A 246 -3.59 -24.77 -10.69
C LYS A 246 -4.16 -26.17 -10.50
N ARG A 247 -3.48 -27.05 -9.74
CA ARG A 247 -3.95 -28.40 -9.43
C ARG A 247 -5.24 -28.36 -8.62
N CYS A 248 -5.30 -27.61 -7.53
CA CYS A 248 -6.49 -27.48 -6.68
C CYS A 248 -7.68 -26.87 -7.44
N LYS A 249 -7.44 -25.87 -8.29
CA LYS A 249 -8.50 -25.25 -9.11
C LYS A 249 -9.20 -26.23 -10.05
N LYS A 250 -8.57 -27.37 -10.42
CA LYS A 250 -9.25 -28.43 -11.18
C LYS A 250 -10.43 -29.05 -10.43
N ALA A 251 -10.40 -29.03 -9.10
CA ALA A 251 -11.53 -29.44 -8.25
C ALA A 251 -12.52 -28.30 -7.96
N GLY A 252 -12.24 -27.09 -8.45
CA GLY A 252 -13.01 -25.87 -8.21
C GLY A 252 -12.26 -24.86 -7.32
N PRO A 253 -12.60 -23.56 -7.43
CA PRO A 253 -11.93 -22.50 -6.67
C PRO A 253 -12.06 -22.67 -5.15
N GLY A 254 -13.17 -23.26 -4.67
CA GLY A 254 -13.40 -23.52 -3.25
C GLY A 254 -12.43 -24.53 -2.61
N ALA A 255 -11.66 -25.29 -3.40
CA ALA A 255 -10.67 -26.24 -2.90
C ALA A 255 -9.41 -25.56 -2.31
N ILE A 256 -9.26 -24.24 -2.50
CA ILE A 256 -8.17 -23.45 -1.92
C ILE A 256 -8.74 -22.64 -0.76
N ALA A 257 -8.25 -22.88 0.45
CA ALA A 257 -8.61 -22.10 1.62
C ALA A 257 -7.52 -21.07 1.94
N VAL A 258 -7.92 -19.83 2.23
CA VAL A 258 -7.00 -18.77 2.66
C VAL A 258 -7.50 -18.08 3.92
N ALA A 259 -6.56 -17.74 4.79
CA ALA A 259 -6.82 -17.05 6.05
C ALA A 259 -5.77 -15.96 6.27
N ASN A 260 -6.11 -15.02 7.16
CA ASN A 260 -5.22 -13.96 7.62
C ASN A 260 -5.52 -13.73 9.12
N GLY A 261 -4.70 -12.92 9.80
CA GLY A 261 -4.99 -12.49 11.18
C GLY A 261 -5.90 -11.26 11.19
N SER A 262 -6.61 -11.01 12.30
CA SER A 262 -7.54 -9.86 12.42
C SER A 262 -6.84 -8.49 12.28
N HIS A 263 -5.52 -8.46 12.49
CA HIS A 263 -4.67 -7.29 12.29
C HIS A 263 -3.55 -7.57 11.30
N HIS A 264 -3.03 -6.52 10.68
CA HIS A 264 -1.94 -6.55 9.72
C HIS A 264 -0.99 -5.38 9.96
N GLN A 265 0.17 -5.37 9.29
CA GLN A 265 1.03 -4.19 9.25
C GLN A 265 0.27 -2.99 8.70
N TRP A 266 0.51 -1.82 9.29
CA TRP A 266 -0.12 -0.56 8.88
C TRP A 266 0.19 -0.23 7.42
N GLY A 267 -0.81 0.26 6.70
CA GLY A 267 -0.68 0.73 5.32
C GLY A 267 -1.85 0.29 4.44
N ASN A 268 -2.68 1.25 4.03
CA ASN A 268 -3.98 0.97 3.39
C ASN A 268 -3.87 0.13 2.11
N LEU A 269 -2.83 0.33 1.31
CA LEU A 269 -2.64 -0.41 0.06
C LEU A 269 -2.21 -1.86 0.31
N GLY A 270 -1.25 -2.07 1.21
CA GLY A 270 -0.71 -3.39 1.55
C GLY A 270 -1.57 -4.17 2.55
N HIS A 271 -2.55 -3.53 3.17
CA HIS A 271 -3.44 -4.16 4.15
C HIS A 271 -4.21 -5.34 3.56
N TYR A 272 -4.56 -6.33 4.40
CA TYR A 272 -5.26 -7.53 3.92
C TYR A 272 -6.62 -7.21 3.27
N LEU A 273 -7.27 -6.14 3.74
CA LEU A 273 -8.52 -5.63 3.16
C LEU A 273 -8.36 -5.17 1.71
N SER A 274 -7.14 -4.84 1.28
CA SER A 274 -6.81 -4.35 -0.06
C SER A 274 -6.04 -5.41 -0.88
N ALA A 275 -4.71 -5.49 -0.75
CA ALA A 275 -3.87 -6.30 -1.62
C ALA A 275 -4.16 -7.81 -1.53
N PHE A 276 -4.29 -8.36 -0.32
CA PHE A 276 -4.61 -9.77 -0.10
C PHE A 276 -5.97 -10.13 -0.72
N ASN A 277 -7.00 -9.34 -0.41
CA ASN A 277 -8.33 -9.55 -0.97
C ASN A 277 -8.36 -9.43 -2.50
N ARG A 278 -7.67 -8.43 -3.06
CA ARG A 278 -7.58 -8.25 -4.52
C ARG A 278 -6.96 -9.47 -5.19
N PHE A 279 -5.83 -9.96 -4.68
CA PHE A 279 -5.14 -11.11 -5.25
C PHE A 279 -5.99 -12.38 -5.20
N TRP A 280 -6.51 -12.73 -4.02
CA TRP A 280 -7.27 -13.97 -3.86
C TRP A 280 -8.65 -13.96 -4.53
N ASN A 281 -9.28 -12.79 -4.68
CA ASN A 281 -10.52 -12.66 -5.45
C ASN A 281 -10.32 -12.99 -6.94
N LEU A 282 -9.16 -12.66 -7.52
CA LEU A 282 -8.86 -12.99 -8.91
C LEU A 282 -8.63 -14.50 -9.12
N ILE A 283 -8.13 -15.19 -8.10
CA ILE A 283 -7.89 -16.64 -8.15
C ILE A 283 -9.19 -17.42 -7.96
N GLY A 284 -10.04 -16.97 -7.03
CA GLY A 284 -11.21 -17.69 -6.52
C GLY A 284 -10.79 -18.71 -5.45
N VAL A 285 -11.30 -18.53 -4.24
CA VAL A 285 -10.91 -19.29 -3.04
C VAL A 285 -12.07 -19.41 -2.04
N THR A 286 -11.97 -20.35 -1.11
CA THR A 286 -12.71 -20.33 0.17
C THR A 286 -12.00 -19.39 1.13
N LYS A 287 -12.67 -18.31 1.54
CA LYS A 287 -12.15 -17.38 2.55
C LYS A 287 -12.62 -17.77 3.94
N LEU A 288 -11.70 -17.80 4.89
CA LEU A 288 -12.07 -17.84 6.30
C LEU A 288 -12.64 -16.50 6.71
N MET A 289 -13.92 -16.50 7.13
CA MET A 289 -14.56 -15.34 7.73
C MET A 289 -14.20 -15.29 9.20
N HIS A 290 -13.70 -14.13 9.65
CA HIS A 290 -13.33 -13.94 11.04
C HIS A 290 -14.61 -13.79 11.87
N THR A 291 -14.56 -14.23 13.13
CA THR A 291 -15.57 -13.83 14.11
C THR A 291 -15.41 -12.34 14.39
N PRO A 292 -16.44 -11.66 14.92
CA PRO A 292 -16.30 -10.30 15.39
C PRO A 292 -15.56 -10.29 16.74
N ASP A 293 -14.32 -10.80 16.77
CA ASP A 293 -13.51 -11.06 17.98
C ASP A 293 -13.44 -9.88 18.96
N SER A 294 -13.36 -8.66 18.43
CA SER A 294 -13.29 -7.42 19.21
C SER A 294 -14.68 -6.93 19.69
N TRP A 295 -15.76 -7.50 19.18
CA TRP A 295 -17.15 -7.04 19.38
C TRP A 295 -18.13 -8.16 19.77
N GLU A 296 -17.69 -9.35 20.14
CA GLU A 296 -18.56 -10.53 20.30
C GLU A 296 -19.87 -10.23 21.06
N GLY A 297 -19.78 -9.71 22.29
CA GLY A 297 -20.97 -9.36 23.09
C GLY A 297 -21.83 -8.23 22.50
N TRP A 298 -21.21 -7.28 21.79
CA TRP A 298 -21.91 -6.19 21.12
C TRP A 298 -22.65 -6.69 19.88
N PHE A 299 -21.98 -7.50 19.06
CA PHE A 299 -22.50 -8.01 17.80
C PHE A 299 -23.60 -9.06 18.02
N TRP A 300 -23.38 -10.03 18.92
CA TRP A 300 -24.33 -11.12 19.18
C TRP A 300 -25.39 -10.78 20.22
N GLY A 301 -25.23 -9.67 20.95
CA GLY A 301 -26.12 -9.26 22.03
C GLY A 301 -26.70 -7.87 21.80
N ALA A 302 -25.90 -6.83 22.06
CA ALA A 302 -26.34 -5.44 22.07
C ALA A 302 -27.00 -5.00 20.75
N GLN A 303 -26.51 -5.51 19.61
CA GLN A 303 -27.08 -5.22 18.30
C GLN A 303 -28.56 -5.59 18.19
N HIS A 304 -29.00 -6.66 18.85
CA HIS A 304 -30.41 -7.05 18.88
C HIS A 304 -31.26 -6.20 19.84
N HIS A 305 -30.61 -5.48 20.76
CA HIS A 305 -31.27 -4.57 21.68
C HIS A 305 -31.47 -3.17 21.08
N TRP A 306 -30.45 -2.62 20.41
CA TRP A 306 -30.45 -1.21 19.95
C TRP A 306 -29.98 -0.97 18.51
N GLY A 307 -29.70 -2.01 17.73
CA GLY A 307 -29.21 -1.86 16.36
C GLY A 307 -27.70 -1.55 16.28
N ASN A 308 -27.30 -0.50 15.56
CA ASN A 308 -25.90 -0.18 15.27
C ASN A 308 -25.12 -1.31 14.56
N SER A 309 -25.78 -2.04 13.66
CA SER A 309 -25.17 -3.14 12.91
C SER A 309 -23.96 -2.72 12.07
N MET A 310 -23.95 -1.50 11.53
CA MET A 310 -22.81 -0.93 10.79
C MET A 310 -21.55 -0.77 11.67
N ARG A 311 -21.69 -0.75 13.00
CA ARG A 311 -20.61 -0.67 13.99
C ARG A 311 -20.50 -1.94 14.84
N LEU A 312 -21.03 -3.06 14.34
CA LEU A 312 -21.01 -4.35 15.04
C LEU A 312 -21.64 -4.29 16.45
N GLY A 313 -22.70 -3.49 16.59
CA GLY A 313 -23.42 -3.30 17.85
C GLY A 313 -22.80 -2.26 18.80
N ALA A 314 -21.63 -1.71 18.49
CA ALA A 314 -21.01 -0.66 19.30
C ALA A 314 -21.70 0.71 19.17
N ALA A 315 -21.61 1.52 20.21
CA ALA A 315 -22.15 2.88 20.25
C ALA A 315 -21.35 3.87 19.38
N GLU A 316 -21.95 5.03 19.11
CA GLU A 316 -21.32 6.13 18.38
C GLU A 316 -20.64 7.14 19.34
N PRO A 317 -19.34 7.47 19.16
CA PRO A 317 -18.61 8.29 20.13
C PRO A 317 -18.41 9.77 19.75
N TYR A 318 -19.12 10.32 18.77
CA TYR A 318 -18.87 11.70 18.31
C TYR A 318 -19.19 12.76 19.36
N GLY A 319 -18.33 13.79 19.49
CA GLY A 319 -18.54 14.94 20.39
C GLY A 319 -18.44 14.64 21.89
N THR A 320 -18.23 13.38 22.28
CA THR A 320 -18.34 12.95 23.69
C THR A 320 -17.28 13.52 24.63
N VAL A 321 -16.11 13.92 24.13
CA VAL A 321 -15.03 14.45 25.00
C VAL A 321 -15.41 15.80 25.60
N GLU A 322 -15.89 16.73 24.79
CA GLU A 322 -16.29 18.06 25.24
C GLU A 322 -17.52 18.00 26.16
N ASP A 323 -18.53 17.21 25.78
CA ASP A 323 -19.72 16.96 26.58
C ASP A 323 -19.35 16.40 27.97
N CYS A 324 -18.49 15.37 28.01
CA CYS A 324 -18.00 14.81 29.26
C CYS A 324 -17.24 15.83 30.13
N LEU A 325 -16.41 16.69 29.54
CA LEU A 325 -15.67 17.68 30.32
C LEU A 325 -16.59 18.77 30.89
N ASN A 326 -17.68 19.11 30.20
CA ASN A 326 -18.66 20.09 30.70
C ASN A 326 -19.59 19.48 31.75
N GLU A 327 -20.14 18.30 31.48
CA GLU A 327 -21.32 17.80 32.20
C GLU A 327 -21.04 16.63 33.15
N ALA A 328 -19.98 15.85 32.97
CA ALA A 328 -19.78 14.65 33.78
C ALA A 328 -19.26 14.97 35.19
N ASP A 329 -19.87 14.37 36.20
CA ASP A 329 -19.36 14.38 37.58
C ASP A 329 -18.51 13.15 37.91
N MET A 330 -18.71 12.06 37.16
CA MET A 330 -18.06 10.77 37.36
C MET A 330 -17.93 10.00 36.04
N MET A 331 -16.81 9.30 35.86
CA MET A 331 -16.58 8.39 34.74
C MET A 331 -16.37 6.97 35.24
N VAL A 332 -17.26 6.05 34.86
CA VAL A 332 -17.15 4.62 35.24
C VAL A 332 -16.48 3.83 34.12
N PHE A 333 -15.22 3.44 34.32
CA PHE A 333 -14.47 2.58 33.39
C PHE A 333 -14.83 1.10 33.59
N TRP A 334 -15.91 0.65 32.97
CA TRP A 334 -16.32 -0.76 33.04
C TRP A 334 -15.64 -1.59 31.96
N SER A 335 -14.81 -2.56 32.35
CA SER A 335 -14.03 -3.40 31.43
C SER A 335 -13.23 -2.57 30.40
N SER A 336 -12.73 -1.41 30.85
CA SER A 336 -12.07 -0.43 30.01
C SER A 336 -10.74 -0.04 30.63
N ASP A 337 -9.66 -0.25 29.87
CA ASP A 337 -8.34 0.28 30.16
C ASP A 337 -7.89 1.20 29.01
N PRO A 338 -8.16 2.51 29.12
CA PRO A 338 -7.84 3.45 28.07
C PRO A 338 -6.34 3.62 27.83
N ASP A 339 -5.51 3.43 28.87
CA ASP A 339 -4.07 3.62 28.75
C ASP A 339 -3.43 2.45 28.01
N ALA A 340 -3.89 1.22 28.26
CA ALA A 340 -3.41 0.04 27.55
C ALA A 340 -3.92 0.00 26.09
N SER A 341 -5.18 0.35 25.86
CA SER A 341 -5.84 0.19 24.54
C SER A 341 -5.63 1.38 23.61
N TYR A 342 -5.71 2.60 24.13
CA TYR A 342 -5.62 3.84 23.34
C TYR A 342 -4.33 4.64 23.59
N GLY A 343 -3.49 4.17 24.52
CA GLY A 343 -2.21 4.80 24.81
C GLY A 343 -2.35 6.21 25.38
N PHE A 344 -1.42 7.08 24.99
CA PHE A 344 -1.30 8.43 25.52
C PHE A 344 -2.53 9.33 25.27
N GLU A 345 -3.31 9.09 24.22
CA GLU A 345 -4.57 9.81 23.97
C GLU A 345 -5.58 9.57 25.10
N GLY A 346 -5.70 8.30 25.54
CA GLY A 346 -6.53 7.94 26.69
C GLY A 346 -6.04 8.63 27.97
N THR A 347 -4.73 8.57 28.22
CA THR A 347 -4.11 9.18 29.39
C THR A 347 -4.33 10.69 29.47
N GLN A 348 -4.20 11.41 28.34
CA GLN A 348 -4.41 12.85 28.30
C GLN A 348 -5.85 13.23 28.67
N ARG A 349 -6.85 12.59 28.07
CA ARG A 349 -8.25 12.93 28.31
C ARG A 349 -8.65 12.65 29.76
N ARG A 350 -8.16 11.55 30.35
CA ARG A 350 -8.35 11.27 31.78
C ARG A 350 -7.68 12.31 32.67
N ARG A 351 -6.51 12.80 32.29
CA ARG A 351 -5.85 13.91 33.00
C ARG A 351 -6.71 15.17 32.99
N TRP A 352 -7.28 15.55 31.85
CA TRP A 352 -8.20 16.70 31.76
C TRP A 352 -9.43 16.53 32.65
N ALA A 353 -10.06 15.36 32.62
CA ALA A 353 -11.18 15.04 33.50
C ALA A 353 -10.82 15.17 34.99
N LYS A 354 -9.63 14.67 35.39
CA LYS A 354 -9.13 14.80 36.75
C LYS A 354 -8.84 16.25 37.15
N GLU A 355 -8.34 17.07 36.23
CA GLU A 355 -8.14 18.50 36.45
C GLU A 355 -9.46 19.25 36.68
N LEU A 356 -10.58 18.72 36.19
CA LEU A 356 -11.93 19.24 36.42
C LEU A 356 -12.63 18.64 37.65
N GLY A 357 -11.96 17.74 38.38
CA GLY A 357 -12.52 17.08 39.56
C GLY A 357 -13.56 16.00 39.25
N ILE A 358 -13.63 15.54 38.01
CA ILE A 358 -14.50 14.42 37.60
C ILE A 358 -13.95 13.14 38.25
N LYS A 359 -14.85 12.40 38.91
CA LYS A 359 -14.49 11.22 39.72
C LYS A 359 -14.22 9.98 38.90
#